data_AF-A0A7W1NAB4-F1
#
_entry.id   AF-A0A7W1NAB4-F1
#
_cell.length_a   1.000
_cell.length_b   1.000
_cell.length_c   1.000
_cell.angle_alpha   90.00
_cell.angle_beta   90.00
_cell.angle_gamma   90.00
#
_symmetry.space_group_name_H-M   'P 1'
#
loop_
_entity.id
_entity.type
_entity.pdbx_description
1 polymer ?
#
loop_
_entity_poly.entity_id
_entity_poly.type
_entity_poly.pdbx_seq_one_letter_code
_entity_poly.pdbx_strand_id
1 'polypeptide(L)' 'MADASPKPCEDEAGVPAYVLPDPLVAADGSPVRGAGEWPRRRAELLALFERHVYGRM' A
#
# COMPACT_ATOMS: atom_id res chain seq x y z
N MET A 1 -24.85 18.05 22.85
CA MET A 1 -23.70 17.88 21.94
C MET A 1 -23.60 16.39 21.64
N ALA A 2 -24.07 15.97 20.47
CA ALA A 2 -23.92 14.58 20.03
C ALA A 2 -22.56 14.46 19.35
N ASP A 3 -21.71 13.57 19.87
CA ASP A 3 -20.46 13.21 19.22
C ASP A 3 -20.78 12.52 17.88
N ALA A 4 -20.53 13.23 16.77
CA ALA A 4 -20.79 12.77 15.42
C ALA A 4 -19.56 12.07 14.83
N SER A 5 -18.86 11.26 15.63
CA SER A 5 -17.79 10.42 15.11
C SER A 5 -18.40 9.33 14.22
N PRO A 6 -17.95 9.17 12.96
CA PRO A 6 -18.42 8.09 12.12
C PRO A 6 -18.09 6.75 12.79
N LYS A 7 -19.10 5.90 12.93
CA LYS A 7 -18.90 4.55 13.46
C LYS A 7 -18.03 3.75 12.48
N PRO A 8 -17.05 2.98 12.96
CA PRO A 8 -16.34 2.01 12.13
C PRO A 8 -17.32 1.05 11.45
N CYS A 9 -16.97 0.57 10.26
CA CYS A 9 -17.73 -0.50 9.62
C CYS A 9 -17.44 -1.81 10.36
N GLU A 10 -18.48 -2.47 10.87
CA GLU A 10 -18.39 -3.75 11.60
C GLU A 10 -18.86 -4.95 10.75
N ASP A 11 -19.52 -4.68 9.62
CA ASP A 11 -20.07 -5.68 8.71
C ASP A 11 -19.19 -5.79 7.45
N GLU A 12 -18.75 -7.02 7.10
CA GLU A 12 -17.91 -7.26 5.94
C GLU A 12 -18.60 -6.89 4.62
N ALA A 13 -19.92 -7.01 4.52
CA ALA A 13 -20.66 -6.60 3.33
C ALA A 13 -20.68 -5.08 3.13
N GLY A 14 -20.32 -4.31 4.16
CA GLY A 14 -20.14 -2.85 4.09
C GLY A 14 -18.75 -2.41 3.63
N VAL A 15 -17.79 -3.33 3.48
CA VAL A 15 -16.43 -3.01 3.01
C VAL A 15 -16.45 -2.76 1.49
N PRO A 16 -16.05 -1.57 1.01
CA PRO A 16 -16.01 -1.31 -0.43
C PRO A 16 -14.94 -2.15 -1.12
N ALA A 17 -15.17 -2.53 -2.37
CA ALA A 17 -14.16 -3.18 -3.18
C ALA A 17 -12.97 -2.24 -3.45
N TYR A 18 -11.76 -2.76 -3.34
CA TYR A 18 -10.52 -2.04 -3.63
C TYR A 18 -9.54 -2.92 -4.42
N VAL A 19 -8.60 -2.26 -5.09
CA VAL A 19 -7.52 -2.93 -5.83
C VAL A 19 -6.21 -2.59 -5.15
N LEU A 20 -5.44 -3.63 -4.82
CA LEU A 20 -4.11 -3.45 -4.27
C LEU A 20 -3.08 -3.29 -5.40
N PRO A 21 -2.12 -2.36 -5.27
CA PRO A 21 -0.98 -2.29 -6.17
C PRO A 21 -0.18 -3.60 -6.12
N ASP A 22 0.22 -4.10 -7.28
CA ASP A 22 1.00 -5.33 -7.37
C ASP A 22 2.42 -5.11 -6.81
N PRO A 23 2.83 -5.82 -5.73
CA PRO A 23 4.17 -5.69 -5.18
C PRO A 23 5.25 -6.22 -6.13
N LEU A 24 4.91 -7.13 -7.04
CA LEU A 24 5.79 -7.73 -8.04
C LEU A 24 5.80 -6.98 -9.36
N VAL A 25 5.22 -5.78 -9.42
CA VAL A 25 5.39 -4.85 -10.54
C VAL A 25 6.10 -3.61 -10.01
N ALA A 26 7.24 -3.28 -10.60
CA ALA A 26 8.00 -2.09 -10.25
C ALA A 26 7.28 -0.80 -10.66
N ALA A 27 7.73 0.35 -10.15
CA ALA A 27 7.07 1.63 -10.42
C ALA A 27 7.11 2.03 -11.91
N ASP A 28 8.05 1.48 -12.68
CA ASP A 28 8.17 1.65 -14.13
C ASP A 28 7.32 0.67 -14.94
N GLY A 29 6.55 -0.22 -14.27
CA GLY A 29 5.72 -1.24 -14.90
C GLY A 29 6.46 -2.55 -15.22
N SER A 30 7.75 -2.67 -14.92
CA SER A 30 8.50 -3.91 -15.14
C SER A 30 8.11 -5.00 -14.11
N PRO A 31 7.94 -6.26 -14.54
CA PRO A 31 7.61 -7.36 -13.64
C PRO A 31 8.86 -7.87 -12.90
N VAL A 32 8.73 -8.13 -11.60
CA VAL A 32 9.71 -8.80 -10.74
C VAL A 32 9.48 -10.29 -10.82
N ARG A 33 10.35 -11.02 -11.53
CA ARG A 33 10.13 -12.45 -11.84
C ARG A 33 10.92 -13.39 -10.94
N GLY A 34 11.97 -12.90 -10.29
CA GLY A 34 12.84 -13.72 -9.45
C GLY A 34 13.27 -13.04 -8.15
N ALA A 35 13.70 -13.87 -7.20
CA ALA A 35 14.21 -13.41 -5.91
C ALA A 35 15.41 -12.46 -6.05
N GLY A 36 16.22 -12.58 -7.11
CA GLY A 36 17.35 -11.67 -7.38
C GLY A 36 16.93 -10.24 -7.74
N GLU A 37 15.71 -10.04 -8.23
CA GLU A 37 15.17 -8.73 -8.58
C GLU A 37 14.48 -8.04 -7.39
N TRP A 38 14.08 -8.83 -6.38
CA TRP A 38 13.38 -8.34 -5.19
C TRP A 38 14.14 -7.27 -4.38
N PRO A 39 15.47 -7.37 -4.16
CA PRO A 39 16.20 -6.33 -3.43
C PRO A 39 16.04 -4.93 -4.05
N ARG A 40 16.02 -4.84 -5.39
CA ARG A 40 15.80 -3.58 -6.11
C ARG A 40 14.37 -3.08 -5.87
N ARG A 41 13.36 -3.93 -6.05
CA ARG A 41 11.95 -3.57 -5.82
C ARG A 41 11.70 -3.14 -4.37
N ARG A 42 12.31 -3.82 -3.41
CA ARG A 42 12.19 -3.51 -1.98
C ARG A 42 12.76 -2.13 -1.65
N ALA A 43 13.88 -1.75 -2.24
CA ALA A 43 14.44 -0.41 -2.06
C ALA A 43 13.49 0.68 -2.56
N GLU A 44 12.84 0.46 -3.71
CA GLU A 44 11.82 1.37 -4.24
C GLU A 44 10.61 1.47 -3.31
N LEU A 45 10.10 0.33 -2.80
CA LEU A 45 8.97 0.31 -1.87
C LEU A 45 9.28 1.10 -0.60
N LEU A 46 10.45 0.91 0.00
CA LEU A 46 10.85 1.67 1.20
C LEU A 46 10.84 3.18 0.93
N ALA A 47 11.41 3.62 -0.19
CA ALA A 47 11.38 5.02 -0.56
C ALA A 47 9.95 5.57 -0.78
N LEU A 48 9.01 4.75 -1.26
CA LEU A 48 7.60 5.12 -1.37
C LEU A 48 6.94 5.27 0.01
N PHE A 49 7.16 4.32 0.92
CA PHE A 49 6.63 4.38 2.28
C PHE A 49 7.20 5.57 3.08
N GLU A 50 8.50 5.83 2.96
CA GLU A 50 9.15 7.01 3.53
C GLU A 50 8.51 8.31 3.01
N ARG A 51 8.21 8.40 1.72
CA ARG A 51 7.65 9.64 1.14
C ARG A 51 6.18 9.86 1.47
N HIS A 52 5.36 8.81 1.49
CA HIS A 52 3.90 8.94 1.48
C HIS A 52 3.21 8.56 2.79
N VAL A 53 3.86 7.75 3.64
CA VAL A 53 3.22 7.20 4.83
C VAL A 53 3.90 7.71 6.09
N TYR A 54 5.21 7.50 6.20
CA TYR A 54 5.93 7.73 7.46
C TYR A 54 6.72 9.04 7.51
N GLY A 55 7.03 9.64 6.37
CA GLY A 55 7.97 10.76 6.29
C GLY A 55 9.43 10.28 6.30
N ARG A 56 10.34 11.17 5.89
CA ARG A 56 11.78 10.98 6.12
C ARG A 56 12.08 11.35 7.56
N MET A 57 12.76 10.44 8.26
CA MET A 57 13.31 10.68 9.60
C MET A 57 14.52 11.61 9.54
#